data_AF-A0A817MLD1-F1
#
_entry.id   AF-A0A817MLD1-F1
#
_cell.length_a   1.000
_cell.length_b   1.000
_cell.length_c   1.000
_cell.angle_alpha   90.00
_cell.angle_beta   90.00
_cell.angle_gamma   90.00
#
_symmetry.space_group_name_H-M   'P 1'
#
loop_
_entity.id
_entity.type
_entity.pdbx_description
1 polymer ?
#
loop_
_entity_poly.entity_id
_entity_poly.type
_entity_poly.pdbx_seq_one_letter_code
_entity_poly.pdbx_strand_id
1 'polypeptide(L)' 'MASSLSSTATSFEHFGHKLYSTVSKNNKDQNVFLSPASIALAMSMCTVGARKETLDQMLHALDAS' A
#
# COMPACT_ATOMS: atom_id res chain seq x y z
N MET A 1 14.02 14.46 -6.31
CA MET A 1 14.08 13.24 -7.14
C MET A 1 14.56 12.04 -6.33
N ALA A 2 15.83 12.00 -5.88
CA ALA A 2 16.33 10.87 -5.06
C ALA A 2 15.68 10.78 -3.67
N SER A 3 15.48 11.93 -3.00
CA SER A 3 14.84 12.01 -1.69
C SER A 3 13.36 11.61 -1.72
N SER A 4 12.62 12.03 -2.76
CA SER A 4 11.21 11.69 -2.95
C SER A 4 11.04 10.19 -3.25
N LEU A 5 11.91 9.60 -4.08
CA LEU A 5 11.88 8.17 -4.37
C LEU A 5 12.14 7.33 -3.11
N SER A 6 13.12 7.74 -2.29
CA SER A 6 13.41 7.08 -1.02
C SER A 6 12.23 7.15 -0.05
N SER A 7 11.55 8.30 0.04
CA SER A 7 10.36 8.46 0.88
C SER A 7 9.21 7.57 0.43
N THR A 8 8.95 7.49 -0.89
CA THR A 8 7.90 6.61 -1.43
C THR A 8 8.24 5.14 -1.21
N ALA A 9 9.51 4.75 -1.30
CA ALA A 9 9.93 3.38 -1.02
C ALA A 9 9.64 2.98 0.44
N THR A 10 9.89 3.88 1.41
CA THR A 10 9.55 3.65 2.82
C THR A 10 8.04 3.55 3.05
N SER A 11 7.23 4.40 2.41
CA SER A 11 5.76 4.28 2.46
C SER A 11 5.28 2.92 1.93
N PHE A 12 5.86 2.44 0.82
CA PHE A 12 5.49 1.15 0.23
C PHE A 12 5.94 -0.05 1.09
N GLU A 13 7.08 0.06 1.79
CA GLU A 13 7.49 -0.92 2.80
C GLU A 13 6.47 -0.99 3.94
N HIS A 14 6.07 0.15 4.49
CA HIS A 14 5.12 0.20 5.59
C HIS A 14 3.73 -0.32 5.18
N PHE A 15 3.26 0.07 3.99
CA PHE A 15 2.07 -0.50 3.36
C PHE A 15 2.18 -2.03 3.24
N GLY A 16 3.30 -2.54 2.73
CA GLY A 16 3.50 -3.98 2.57
C GLY A 16 3.49 -4.75 3.88
N HIS A 17 4.11 -4.20 4.93
CA HIS A 17 4.08 -4.79 6.26
C HIS A 17 2.66 -4.79 6.86
N LYS A 18 1.92 -3.67 6.77
CA LYS A 18 0.51 -3.58 7.20
C LYS A 18 -0.39 -4.55 6.44
N LEU A 19 -0.20 -4.65 5.11
CA LEU A 19 -0.95 -5.55 4.24
C LEU A 19 -0.70 -7.01 4.62
N TYR A 20 0.55 -7.42 4.73
CA TYR A 20 0.92 -8.78 5.13
C TYR A 20 0.35 -9.12 6.51
N SER A 21 0.54 -8.25 7.51
CA SER A 21 -0.01 -8.45 8.86
C SER A 21 -1.54 -8.64 8.84
N THR A 22 -2.25 -7.85 8.03
CA THR A 22 -3.72 -7.92 7.90
C THR A 22 -4.16 -9.23 7.25
N VAL A 23 -3.50 -9.64 6.16
CA VAL A 23 -3.83 -10.89 5.46
C VAL A 23 -3.47 -12.11 6.31
N SER A 24 -2.29 -12.14 6.92
CA SER A 24 -1.82 -13.26 7.76
C SER A 24 -2.66 -13.45 9.02
N LYS A 25 -3.20 -12.38 9.63
CA LYS A 25 -4.11 -12.50 10.78
C LYS A 25 -5.35 -13.36 10.48
N ASN A 26 -5.81 -13.34 9.23
CA ASN A 26 -6.97 -14.12 8.78
C ASN A 26 -6.59 -15.50 8.22
N ASN A 27 -5.30 -15.79 8.08
CA ASN A 27 -4.76 -16.99 7.41
C ASN A 27 -3.64 -17.62 8.26
N LYS A 28 -3.87 -17.78 9.58
CA LYS A 28 -2.84 -18.10 10.59
C LYS A 28 -2.03 -19.38 10.32
N ASP A 29 -2.59 -20.32 9.56
CA ASP A 29 -1.97 -21.63 9.26
C ASP A 29 -1.82 -21.88 7.75
N GLN A 30 -1.86 -20.82 6.94
CA GLN A 30 -1.71 -20.91 5.49
C GLN A 30 -0.52 -20.09 5.01
N ASN A 31 0.10 -20.53 3.91
CA ASN A 31 1.14 -19.78 3.24
C ASN A 31 0.55 -18.50 2.65
N VAL A 32 1.08 -17.34 3.05
CA VAL A 32 0.71 -16.03 2.49
C VAL A 32 1.87 -15.55 1.60
N PHE A 33 1.61 -15.46 0.30
CA PHE A 33 2.56 -14.94 -0.68
C PHE A 33 1.90 -13.83 -1.50
N LEU A 34 2.49 -12.63 -1.45
CA LEU A 34 1.94 -11.43 -2.06
C LEU A 34 3.06 -10.50 -2.52
N SER A 35 2.77 -9.67 -3.54
CA SER A 35 3.66 -8.61 -4.03
C SER A 35 3.10 -7.26 -3.61
N PRO A 36 3.56 -6.67 -2.49
CA PRO A 36 3.06 -5.38 -2.01
C PRO A 36 3.24 -4.27 -3.05
N ALA A 37 4.38 -4.24 -3.73
CA ALA A 37 4.68 -3.24 -4.75
C ALA A 37 3.66 -3.28 -5.91
N SER A 38 3.30 -4.47 -6.39
CA SER A 38 2.30 -4.60 -7.46
C SER A 38 0.93 -4.07 -7.05
N ILE A 39 0.51 -4.34 -5.81
CA ILE A 39 -0.79 -3.89 -5.28
C ILE A 39 -0.75 -2.37 -5.07
N ALA A 40 0.33 -1.85 -4.49
CA ALA A 40 0.53 -0.42 -4.28
C ALA A 40 0.49 0.36 -5.60
N LEU A 41 1.11 -0.16 -6.66
CA LEU A 41 1.09 0.44 -7.99
C LEU A 41 -0.33 0.45 -8.58
N ALA A 42 -1.07 -0.67 -8.50
CA ALA A 42 -2.45 -0.72 -8.97
C ALA A 42 -3.34 0.28 -8.22
N MET A 43 -3.24 0.34 -6.89
CA MET A 43 -3.98 1.30 -6.07
C MET A 43 -3.60 2.74 -6.41
N SER A 44 -2.31 3.03 -6.62
CA SER A 44 -1.82 4.36 -7.00
C SER A 44 -2.34 4.80 -8.37
N MET A 45 -2.54 3.88 -9.31
CA MET A 45 -3.21 4.22 -10.58
C MET A 45 -4.69 4.53 -10.36
N CYS A 46 -5.36 3.81 -9.46
CA CYS A 46 -6.76 4.07 -9.12
C CYS A 46 -6.95 5.43 -8.41
N THR A 47 -5.97 5.95 -7.65
CA THR A 47 -6.09 7.26 -6.99
C THR A 47 -6.25 8.41 -8.00
N VAL A 48 -5.74 8.26 -9.23
CA VAL A 48 -5.89 9.25 -10.31
C VAL A 48 -7.37 9.54 -10.62
N GLY A 49 -8.23 8.52 -10.52
CA GLY A 49 -9.68 8.64 -10.70
C GLY A 49 -10.46 8.97 -9.41
N ALA A 50 -9.88 8.73 -8.24
CA ALA A 50 -10.54 8.93 -6.95
C ALA A 50 -10.67 10.42 -6.59
N ARG A 51 -11.66 10.75 -5.76
CA ARG A 51 -11.92 12.14 -5.30
C ARG A 51 -12.34 12.14 -3.83
N LYS A 52 -12.10 13.26 -3.15
CA LYS A 52 -12.53 13.53 -1.77
C LYS A 52 -12.16 12.37 -0.84
N GLU A 53 -13.10 11.93 0.00
CA GLU A 53 -12.93 10.86 0.99
C GLU A 53 -12.33 9.57 0.40
N THR A 54 -12.71 9.18 -0.81
CA THR A 54 -12.14 7.97 -1.45
C THR A 54 -10.65 8.15 -1.73
N LEU A 55 -10.25 9.33 -2.21
CA LEU A 55 -8.83 9.61 -2.45
C LEU A 55 -8.05 9.59 -1.13
N ASP A 56 -8.59 10.24 -0.09
CA ASP A 56 -7.93 10.34 1.22
C ASP A 56 -7.74 8.96 1.86
N GLN A 57 -8.77 8.11 1.82
CA GLN A 57 -8.68 6.74 2.33
C GLN A 57 -7.64 5.90 1.58
N MET A 58 -7.54 6.05 0.26
CA MET A 58 -6.57 5.32 -0.55
C MET A 58 -5.13 5.80 -0.28
N LEU A 59 -4.91 7.11 -0.17
CA LEU A 59 -3.59 7.66 0.16
C LEU A 59 -3.16 7.27 1.58
N HIS A 60 -4.10 7.27 2.53
CA HIS A 60 -3.85 6.81 3.89
C HIS A 60 -3.47 5.32 3.92
N ALA A 61 -4.16 4.48 3.15
CA ALA A 61 -3.84 3.06 3.04
C ALA A 61 -2.43 2.85 2.46
N LEU A 62 -2.04 3.63 1.44
CA LEU A 62 -0.71 3.59 0.82
C LEU A 62 0.40 4.25 1.66
N ASP A 63 0.06 4.81 2.82
CA ASP A 63 0.98 5.59 3.66
C ASP A 63 1.62 6.76 2.89
N ALA A 64 0.85 7.35 1.96
CA ALA A 64 1.27 8.37 1.01
C ALA A 64 0.52 9.72 1.20
N SER A 65 -0.21 9.85 2.31
CA SER A 65 -0.93 11.05 2.75
C SER A 65 -0.05 12.03 3.53
#